data_AF-A0A0P7UD23-F1
#
_entry.id   AF-A0A0P7UD23-F1
#
_cell.length_a   1.000
_cell.length_b   1.000
_cell.length_c   1.000
_cell.angle_alpha   90.00
_cell.angle_beta   90.00
_cell.angle_gamma   90.00
#
_symmetry.space_group_name_H-M   'P 1'
#
loop_
_entity.id
_entity.type
_entity.pdbx_description
1 polymer ?
#
loop_
_entity_poly.entity_id
_entity_poly.type
_entity_poly.pdbx_seq_one_letter_code
_entity_poly.pdbx_strand_id
1 'polypeptide(L)'
;EKDKAHEGARPMRAIFLADGNVFTTGFSRMSERQLALWNPQNMEEPISVHEMDTSNGVLLPFYDPDTNVVYLCGKGDSSIRYFEITDETPFVHYLNTFSTKEPQRGMGYMPKRGLDVNKCEIARFYKLHERKCEPITMTVPRKSDLFQDDLYPDTAGPDCALEAEEWFEGKNGDPVLISLKHGYVPGKNRDLKVVKKNILENKLSKNTENTSPAHKAASSPTPSFKHEAKLDEILKEIKSLRALVSSQEKRISKLEEQMAKIAN
;
A
#
# COMPACT_ATOMS: atom_id res chain seq x y z
N GLU A 1 18.23 11.41 -16.18
CA GLU A 1 18.53 9.96 -16.15
C GLU A 1 18.57 9.36 -14.73
N LYS A 2 18.54 10.18 -13.66
CA LYS A 2 18.59 9.75 -12.25
C LYS A 2 17.26 9.22 -11.65
N ASP A 3 16.20 9.04 -12.45
CA ASP A 3 14.85 8.75 -11.93
C ASP A 3 14.45 7.26 -11.99
N LYS A 4 15.41 6.34 -12.15
CA LYS A 4 15.13 4.92 -12.37
C LYS A 4 15.72 4.05 -11.27
N ALA A 5 14.87 3.26 -10.61
CA ALA A 5 15.30 2.24 -9.65
C ALA A 5 16.08 1.08 -10.30
N HIS A 6 15.92 0.85 -11.60
CA HIS A 6 16.66 -0.13 -12.39
C HIS A 6 16.94 0.47 -13.77
N GLU A 7 18.15 0.30 -14.30
CA GLU A 7 18.53 0.93 -15.58
C GLU A 7 17.82 0.32 -16.80
N GLY A 8 17.43 -0.95 -16.70
CA GLY A 8 16.74 -1.68 -17.76
C GLY A 8 15.34 -1.14 -18.05
N ALA A 9 14.93 -1.23 -19.32
CA ALA A 9 13.62 -0.71 -19.77
C ALA A 9 12.43 -1.64 -19.48
N ARG A 10 12.67 -2.79 -18.84
CA ARG A 10 11.66 -3.82 -18.60
C ARG A 10 10.88 -3.55 -17.31
N PRO A 11 9.67 -4.15 -17.16
CA PRO A 11 8.85 -3.91 -15.98
C PRO A 11 9.57 -4.29 -14.68
N MET A 12 9.44 -3.42 -13.68
CA MET A 12 9.93 -3.62 -12.33
C MET A 12 8.78 -3.92 -11.36
N ARG A 13 9.12 -4.46 -10.19
CA ARG A 13 8.22 -4.64 -9.04
C ARG A 13 8.87 -4.08 -7.80
N ALA A 14 8.04 -3.61 -6.87
CA ALA A 14 8.46 -3.07 -5.59
C ALA A 14 7.50 -3.56 -4.51
N ILE A 15 8.03 -3.87 -3.34
CA ILE A 15 7.29 -4.21 -2.13
C ILE A 15 7.95 -3.55 -0.92
N PHE A 16 7.16 -3.24 0.10
CA PHE A 16 7.70 -2.80 1.39
C PHE A 16 8.15 -4.02 2.21
N LEU A 17 9.22 -3.81 2.97
CA LEU A 17 9.70 -4.72 4.00
C LEU A 17 9.20 -4.27 5.38
N ALA A 18 9.36 -5.11 6.40
CA ALA A 18 8.85 -4.85 7.75
C ALA A 18 9.52 -3.63 8.43
N ASP A 19 10.77 -3.36 8.08
CA ASP A 19 11.55 -2.21 8.54
C ASP A 19 11.22 -0.89 7.81
N GLY A 20 10.31 -0.93 6.84
CA GLY A 20 9.94 0.21 5.99
C GLY A 20 10.85 0.42 4.78
N ASN A 21 11.91 -0.38 4.60
CA ASN A 21 12.70 -0.37 3.37
C ASN A 21 11.87 -0.92 2.19
N VAL A 22 12.34 -0.64 0.97
CA VAL A 22 11.67 -1.05 -0.27
C VAL A 22 12.56 -2.05 -1.01
N PHE A 23 12.03 -3.26 -1.20
CA PHE A 23 12.67 -4.28 -2.02
C PHE A 23 12.11 -4.23 -3.43
N THR A 24 13.01 -4.22 -4.42
CA THR A 24 12.66 -4.11 -5.83
C THR A 24 13.26 -5.23 -6.65
N THR A 25 12.53 -5.65 -7.69
CA THR A 25 13.05 -6.53 -8.73
C THR A 25 12.94 -5.83 -10.08
N GLY A 26 13.98 -5.87 -10.88
CA GLY A 26 14.01 -5.23 -12.18
C GLY A 26 15.06 -5.83 -13.08
N PHE A 27 15.61 -5.01 -13.97
CA PHE A 27 16.59 -5.44 -14.96
C PHE A 27 17.73 -4.45 -15.08
N SER A 28 18.95 -4.94 -15.26
CA SER A 28 20.12 -4.14 -15.63
C SER A 28 19.95 -3.55 -17.03
N ARG A 29 20.81 -2.60 -17.39
CA ARG A 29 20.91 -2.09 -18.77
C ARG A 29 21.22 -3.21 -19.77
N MET A 30 21.94 -4.24 -19.34
CA MET A 30 22.28 -5.43 -20.12
C MET A 30 21.17 -6.50 -20.10
N SER A 31 20.00 -6.18 -19.54
CA SER A 31 18.84 -7.09 -19.41
C SER A 31 19.05 -8.28 -18.47
N GLU A 32 19.96 -8.19 -17.50
CA GLU A 32 20.03 -9.16 -16.40
C GLU A 32 18.99 -8.83 -15.35
N ARG A 33 18.38 -9.84 -14.73
CA ARG A 33 17.47 -9.65 -13.61
C ARG A 33 18.25 -9.17 -12.40
N GLN A 34 17.76 -8.09 -11.79
CA GLN A 34 18.39 -7.44 -10.64
C GLN A 34 17.42 -7.36 -9.46
N LEU A 35 17.99 -7.46 -8.26
CA LEU A 35 17.35 -7.19 -6.98
C LEU A 35 17.99 -5.96 -6.39
N ALA A 36 17.20 -5.04 -5.86
CA ALA A 36 17.74 -3.88 -5.18
C ALA A 36 16.94 -3.55 -3.92
N LEU A 37 17.66 -3.24 -2.86
CA LEU A 37 17.10 -2.78 -1.58
C LEU A 37 17.28 -1.27 -1.47
N TRP A 38 16.22 -0.57 -1.10
CA TRP A 38 16.17 0.88 -1.06
C TRP A 38 15.70 1.39 0.29
N ASN A 39 16.29 2.51 0.72
CA ASN A 39 15.87 3.24 1.91
C ASN A 39 14.99 4.43 1.47
N PRO A 40 13.68 4.47 1.80
CA PRO A 40 12.81 5.59 1.41
C PRO A 40 13.24 6.97 1.92
N GLN A 41 14.01 7.02 3.01
CA GLN A 41 14.57 8.25 3.55
C GLN A 41 15.82 8.72 2.77
N ASN A 42 16.49 7.82 2.04
CA ASN A 42 17.59 8.15 1.12
C ASN A 42 17.52 7.32 -0.16
N MET A 43 16.82 7.85 -1.17
CA MET A 43 16.56 7.18 -2.45
C MET A 43 17.59 7.53 -3.55
N GLU A 44 18.68 8.21 -3.22
CA GLU A 44 19.70 8.57 -4.21
C GLU A 44 20.48 7.33 -4.68
N GLU A 45 20.78 6.41 -3.77
CA GLU A 45 21.49 5.17 -4.05
C GLU A 45 20.83 3.99 -3.32
N PRO A 46 20.79 2.80 -3.93
CA PRO A 46 20.30 1.61 -3.28
C PRO A 46 21.25 1.16 -2.15
N ILE A 47 20.69 0.58 -1.08
CA ILE A 47 21.47 -0.05 0.01
C ILE A 47 22.29 -1.20 -0.55
N SER A 48 21.69 -2.01 -1.43
CA SER A 48 22.37 -3.09 -2.13
C SER A 48 21.71 -3.39 -3.46
N VAL A 49 22.51 -3.86 -4.42
CA VAL A 49 22.05 -4.35 -5.74
C VAL A 49 22.70 -5.69 -5.99
N HIS A 50 21.89 -6.67 -6.38
CA HIS A 50 22.32 -8.03 -6.68
C HIS A 50 21.85 -8.42 -8.08
N GLU A 51 22.80 -8.83 -8.92
CA GLU A 51 22.50 -9.43 -10.22
C GLU A 51 22.22 -10.93 -10.07
N MET A 52 21.28 -11.43 -10.85
CA MET A 52 20.83 -12.83 -10.77
C MET A 52 21.16 -13.65 -12.00
N ASP A 53 20.38 -13.47 -13.07
CA ASP A 53 20.50 -14.23 -14.32
C ASP A 53 19.95 -13.41 -15.49
N THR A 54 20.13 -13.91 -16.71
CA THR A 54 19.74 -13.21 -17.95
C THR A 54 18.35 -13.63 -18.46
N SER A 55 17.50 -14.17 -17.58
CA SER A 55 16.16 -14.63 -17.98
C SER A 55 15.23 -13.45 -18.26
N ASN A 56 14.27 -13.66 -19.15
CA ASN A 56 13.38 -12.58 -19.58
C ASN A 56 12.16 -12.36 -18.68
N GLY A 57 11.86 -13.30 -17.79
CA GLY A 57 10.67 -13.27 -16.94
C GLY A 57 10.76 -12.21 -15.85
N VAL A 58 9.73 -11.35 -15.74
CA VAL A 58 9.59 -10.40 -14.64
C VAL A 58 9.41 -11.18 -13.34
N LEU A 59 10.29 -10.93 -12.38
CA LEU A 59 10.22 -11.54 -11.05
C LEU A 59 9.10 -10.90 -10.23
N LEU A 60 8.36 -11.75 -9.51
CA LEU A 60 7.38 -11.34 -8.52
C LEU A 60 7.97 -11.65 -7.15
N PRO A 61 8.22 -10.61 -6.33
CA PRO A 61 8.67 -10.81 -4.96
C PRO A 61 7.49 -11.07 -4.03
N PHE A 62 7.60 -12.13 -3.24
CA PHE A 62 6.69 -12.48 -2.15
C PHE A 62 7.48 -12.42 -0.85
N TYR A 63 7.24 -11.40 -0.03
CA TYR A 63 7.95 -11.21 1.22
C TYR A 63 7.13 -11.73 2.39
N ASP A 64 7.83 -12.38 3.29
CA ASP A 64 7.34 -12.88 4.56
C ASP A 64 7.93 -12.03 5.70
N PRO A 65 7.14 -11.12 6.30
CA PRO A 65 7.63 -10.25 7.37
C PRO A 65 7.94 -11.00 8.66
N ASP A 66 7.35 -12.18 8.87
CA ASP A 66 7.52 -12.93 10.13
C ASP A 66 8.90 -13.62 10.18
N THR A 67 9.45 -13.99 9.02
CA THR A 67 10.74 -14.69 8.91
C THR A 67 11.80 -13.89 8.13
N ASN A 68 11.47 -12.68 7.67
CA ASN A 68 12.30 -11.86 6.78
C ASN A 68 12.79 -12.58 5.51
N VAL A 69 11.99 -13.51 4.97
CA VAL A 69 12.34 -14.24 3.74
C VAL A 69 11.58 -13.65 2.56
N VAL A 70 12.30 -13.39 1.47
CA VAL A 70 11.70 -13.02 0.19
C VAL A 70 11.84 -14.16 -0.81
N TYR A 71 10.72 -14.55 -1.41
CA TYR A 71 10.65 -15.55 -2.48
C TYR A 71 10.43 -14.88 -3.82
N LEU A 72 11.21 -15.28 -4.81
CA LEU A 72 11.21 -14.73 -6.15
C LEU A 72 10.82 -15.80 -7.15
N CYS A 73 9.81 -15.49 -7.96
CA CYS A 73 9.43 -16.34 -9.07
C CYS A 73 8.89 -15.51 -10.24
N GLY A 74 9.22 -15.89 -11.46
CA GLY A 74 8.76 -15.24 -12.68
C GLY A 74 7.87 -16.16 -13.51
N LYS A 75 6.93 -15.60 -14.27
CA LYS A 75 6.21 -16.38 -15.27
C LYS A 75 7.19 -16.92 -16.32
N GLY A 76 7.10 -18.22 -16.61
CA GLY A 76 8.04 -18.93 -17.49
C GLY A 76 9.22 -19.56 -16.74
N ASP A 77 9.49 -19.18 -15.49
CA ASP A 77 10.53 -19.81 -14.70
C ASP A 77 10.07 -21.20 -14.23
N SER A 78 11.02 -22.12 -14.07
CA SER A 78 10.76 -23.43 -13.47
C SER A 78 11.28 -23.53 -12.03
N SER A 79 11.70 -22.41 -11.44
CA SER A 79 12.30 -22.33 -10.11
C SER A 79 11.72 -21.20 -9.26
N ILE A 80 11.72 -21.38 -7.94
CA ILE A 80 11.47 -20.36 -6.93
C ILE A 80 12.77 -20.17 -6.15
N ARG A 81 13.35 -18.97 -6.20
CA ARG A 81 14.56 -18.62 -5.43
C ARG A 81 14.15 -17.85 -4.19
N TYR A 82 14.85 -18.03 -3.09
CA TYR A 82 14.52 -17.31 -1.86
C TYR A 82 15.76 -16.84 -1.12
N PHE A 83 15.60 -15.69 -0.48
CA PHE A 83 16.65 -14.92 0.16
C PHE A 83 16.17 -14.48 1.54
N GLU A 84 17.09 -14.42 2.48
CA GLU A 84 16.88 -13.82 3.79
C GLU A 84 17.34 -12.36 3.75
N ILE A 85 16.54 -11.46 4.31
CA ILE A 85 16.88 -10.05 4.45
C ILE A 85 17.34 -9.80 5.88
N THR A 86 18.53 -9.27 6.05
CA THR A 86 19.10 -8.92 7.36
C THR A 86 19.74 -7.54 7.32
N ASP A 87 20.07 -7.01 8.51
CA ASP A 87 20.76 -5.73 8.66
C ASP A 87 22.29 -5.85 8.44
N GLU A 88 22.78 -7.05 8.15
CA GLU A 88 24.20 -7.33 7.94
C GLU A 88 24.53 -7.44 6.46
N THR A 89 25.53 -6.70 5.99
CA THR A 89 26.08 -6.78 4.63
C THR A 89 26.33 -8.25 4.23
N PRO A 90 25.88 -8.72 3.04
CA PRO A 90 25.31 -7.97 1.91
C PRO A 90 23.81 -7.60 1.99
N PHE A 91 23.17 -7.68 3.15
CA PHE A 91 21.75 -7.42 3.44
C PHE A 91 20.77 -8.41 2.82
N VAL A 92 21.03 -8.87 1.59
CA VAL A 92 20.24 -9.87 0.87
C VAL A 92 21.03 -11.15 0.75
N HIS A 93 20.70 -12.14 1.57
CA HIS A 93 21.43 -13.41 1.65
C HIS A 93 20.71 -14.50 0.89
N TYR A 94 21.34 -15.07 -0.13
CA TYR A 94 20.77 -16.20 -0.86
C TYR A 94 20.67 -17.42 0.06
N LEU A 95 19.47 -17.98 0.20
CA LEU A 95 19.25 -19.20 0.96
C LEU A 95 19.36 -20.42 0.04
N ASN A 96 18.39 -20.60 -0.85
CA ASN A 96 18.34 -21.75 -1.75
C ASN A 96 17.35 -21.52 -2.91
N THR A 97 17.28 -22.49 -3.83
CA THR A 97 16.39 -22.51 -4.98
C THR A 97 15.61 -23.81 -5.02
N PHE A 98 14.28 -23.70 -5.04
CA PHE A 98 13.41 -24.80 -5.38
C PHE A 98 13.26 -24.89 -6.90
N SER A 99 13.63 -26.01 -7.51
CA SER A 99 13.62 -26.20 -8.97
C SER A 99 12.72 -27.34 -9.41
N THR A 100 12.07 -27.15 -10.55
CA THR A 100 11.19 -28.14 -11.19
C THR A 100 11.47 -28.17 -12.70
N LYS A 101 10.86 -29.12 -13.41
CA LYS A 101 11.00 -29.24 -14.87
C LYS A 101 9.99 -28.39 -15.65
N GLU A 102 8.83 -28.11 -15.05
CA GLU A 102 7.71 -27.44 -15.74
C GLU A 102 7.72 -25.93 -15.44
N PRO A 103 7.59 -25.06 -16.46
CA PRO A 103 7.54 -23.61 -16.27
C PRO A 103 6.21 -23.17 -15.64
N GLN A 104 6.25 -22.19 -14.74
CA GLN A 104 5.06 -21.64 -14.09
C GLN A 104 4.32 -20.64 -15.01
N ARG A 105 2.99 -20.74 -15.07
CA ARG A 105 2.09 -19.76 -15.73
C ARG A 105 1.65 -18.65 -14.79
N GLY A 106 1.72 -18.91 -13.49
CA GLY A 106 1.38 -17.99 -12.41
C GLY A 106 1.70 -18.63 -11.06
N MET A 107 1.59 -17.83 -10.01
CA MET A 107 1.90 -18.26 -8.66
C MET A 107 0.91 -17.62 -7.68
N GLY A 108 0.30 -18.44 -6.83
CA GLY A 108 -0.41 -17.99 -5.63
C GLY A 108 0.45 -18.18 -4.39
N TYR A 109 0.19 -17.40 -3.35
CA TYR A 109 0.88 -17.47 -2.07
C TYR A 109 -0.14 -17.57 -0.93
N MET A 110 0.03 -18.55 -0.05
CA MET A 110 -0.86 -18.80 1.08
C MET A 110 -0.58 -17.80 2.21
N PRO A 111 -1.60 -17.13 2.77
CA PRO A 111 -1.45 -16.35 3.99
C PRO A 111 -1.02 -17.23 5.18
N LYS A 112 -0.29 -16.66 6.13
CA LYS A 112 0.23 -17.34 7.33
C LYS A 112 -0.79 -18.20 8.08
N ARG A 113 -2.03 -17.70 8.19
CA ARG A 113 -3.15 -18.40 8.85
C ARG A 113 -3.59 -19.71 8.19
N GLY A 114 -3.18 -19.98 6.95
CA GLY A 114 -3.50 -21.21 6.21
C GLY A 114 -2.37 -22.23 6.13
N LEU A 115 -1.25 -21.98 6.83
CA LEU A 115 -0.10 -22.87 6.89
C LEU A 115 -0.26 -23.95 7.95
N ASP A 116 0.42 -25.08 7.75
CA ASP A 116 0.48 -26.21 8.67
C ASP A 116 1.66 -26.03 9.64
N VAL A 117 1.40 -25.33 10.74
CA VAL A 117 2.40 -25.01 11.78
C VAL A 117 3.00 -26.26 12.43
N ASN A 118 2.26 -27.36 12.47
CA ASN A 118 2.73 -28.62 13.05
C ASN A 118 3.82 -29.28 12.20
N LYS A 119 3.86 -28.97 10.90
CA LYS A 119 4.88 -29.48 9.97
C LYS A 119 6.02 -28.49 9.72
N CYS A 120 6.11 -27.42 10.51
CA CYS A 120 7.09 -26.35 10.31
C CYS A 120 7.03 -25.75 8.88
N GLU A 121 5.83 -25.70 8.28
CA GLU A 121 5.59 -25.02 7.01
C GLU A 121 5.59 -23.50 7.20
N ILE A 122 6.53 -22.80 6.56
CA ILE A 122 6.68 -21.34 6.67
C ILE A 122 6.04 -20.58 5.51
N ALA A 123 5.87 -21.25 4.36
CA ALA A 123 5.19 -20.71 3.19
C ALA A 123 4.58 -21.84 2.35
N ARG A 124 3.48 -21.55 1.66
CA ARG A 124 2.87 -22.45 0.68
C ARG A 124 2.56 -21.69 -0.60
N PHE A 125 3.12 -22.16 -1.69
CA PHE A 125 2.88 -21.64 -3.02
C PHE A 125 1.85 -22.48 -3.76
N TYR A 126 1.05 -21.84 -4.59
CA TYR A 126 0.11 -22.50 -5.51
C TYR A 126 0.58 -22.24 -6.93
N LYS A 127 1.43 -23.14 -7.43
CA LYS A 127 2.03 -23.03 -8.75
C LYS A 127 1.03 -23.40 -9.82
N LEU A 128 0.77 -22.45 -10.72
CA LEU A 128 -0.09 -22.68 -11.87
C LEU A 128 0.74 -23.24 -13.03
N HIS A 129 0.30 -24.37 -13.53
CA HIS A 129 0.76 -24.97 -14.78
C HIS A 129 -0.25 -24.66 -15.89
N GLU A 130 -0.12 -25.32 -17.05
CA GLU A 130 -1.06 -25.13 -18.16
C GLU A 130 -2.50 -25.53 -17.80
N ARG A 131 -2.68 -26.64 -17.07
CA ARG A 131 -4.01 -27.22 -16.76
C ARG A 131 -4.18 -27.72 -15.33
N LYS A 132 -3.23 -27.43 -14.45
CA LYS A 132 -3.26 -27.85 -13.03
C LYS A 132 -2.73 -26.75 -12.12
N CYS A 133 -3.18 -26.77 -10.88
CA CYS A 133 -2.62 -25.98 -9.79
C CYS A 133 -1.92 -26.96 -8.83
N GLU A 134 -0.63 -26.77 -8.61
CA GLU A 134 0.21 -27.61 -7.76
C GLU A 134 0.61 -26.86 -6.48
N PRO A 135 0.24 -27.34 -5.28
CA PRO A 135 0.73 -26.76 -4.05
C PRO A 135 2.19 -27.16 -3.81
N ILE A 136 3.04 -26.18 -3.46
CA ILE A 136 4.44 -26.36 -3.08
C ILE A 136 4.60 -25.83 -1.65
N THR A 137 5.02 -26.68 -0.73
CA THR A 137 5.22 -26.34 0.68
C THR A 137 6.69 -26.03 0.93
N MET A 138 6.98 -24.88 1.53
CA MET A 138 8.32 -24.51 2.02
C MET A 138 8.37 -24.80 3.52
N THR A 139 9.26 -25.71 3.91
CA THR A 139 9.33 -26.24 5.27
C THR A 139 10.72 -26.03 5.84
N VAL A 140 10.78 -25.58 7.09
CA VAL A 140 12.02 -25.56 7.87
C VAL A 140 12.19 -26.94 8.52
N PRO A 141 13.26 -27.69 8.23
CA PRO A 141 13.43 -29.04 8.75
C PRO A 141 13.81 -29.00 10.24
N ARG A 142 12.80 -29.11 11.13
CA ARG A 142 12.97 -29.24 12.58
C ARG A 142 12.65 -30.67 13.02
N LYS A 143 13.31 -31.14 14.09
CA LYS A 143 13.09 -32.46 14.71
C LYS A 143 12.27 -32.33 15.99
N SER A 144 11.16 -31.59 15.94
CA SER A 144 10.31 -31.36 17.11
C SER A 144 8.85 -31.30 16.69
N ASP A 145 8.00 -31.99 17.44
CA ASP A 145 6.54 -31.91 17.32
C ASP A 145 5.96 -30.75 18.13
N LEU A 146 6.81 -30.01 18.87
CA LEU A 146 6.40 -28.83 19.62
C LEU A 146 6.24 -27.63 18.69
N PHE A 147 5.28 -26.77 19.00
CA PHE A 147 5.12 -25.49 18.33
C PHE A 147 6.43 -24.68 18.40
N GLN A 148 6.87 -24.18 17.26
CA GLN A 148 8.12 -23.43 17.10
C GLN A 148 7.82 -21.93 17.19
N ASP A 149 7.83 -21.37 18.40
CA ASP A 149 7.54 -19.94 18.64
C ASP A 149 8.51 -19.02 17.87
N ASP A 150 9.73 -19.49 17.55
CA ASP A 150 10.73 -18.76 16.77
C ASP A 150 10.41 -18.65 15.27
N LEU A 151 9.68 -19.62 14.71
CA LEU A 151 9.27 -19.62 13.30
C LEU A 151 7.92 -18.94 13.08
N TYR A 152 7.12 -18.82 14.14
CA TYR A 152 5.74 -18.34 14.09
C TYR A 152 5.50 -17.27 15.16
N PRO A 153 6.10 -16.08 15.01
CA PRO A 153 5.74 -14.93 15.83
C PRO A 153 4.26 -14.57 15.61
N ASP A 154 3.73 -13.67 16.45
CA ASP A 154 2.38 -13.17 16.28
C ASP A 154 2.24 -12.46 14.93
N THR A 155 1.29 -12.91 14.12
CA THR A 155 1.15 -12.52 12.71
C THR A 155 -0.15 -11.73 12.48
N ALA A 156 -0.26 -11.03 11.35
CA ALA A 156 -1.44 -10.23 11.04
C ALA A 156 -2.74 -11.07 10.98
N GLY A 157 -3.68 -10.72 11.86
CA GLY A 157 -4.99 -11.36 11.98
C GLY A 157 -6.00 -10.95 10.89
N PRO A 158 -7.21 -11.53 10.93
CA PRO A 158 -8.31 -11.17 10.03
C PRO A 158 -9.04 -9.89 10.44
N ASP A 159 -8.86 -9.41 11.67
CA ASP A 159 -9.57 -8.26 12.22
C ASP A 159 -8.90 -6.95 11.77
N CYS A 160 -9.71 -5.96 11.38
CA CYS A 160 -9.22 -4.64 11.01
C CYS A 160 -8.84 -3.82 12.24
N ALA A 161 -7.70 -3.13 12.18
CA ALA A 161 -7.23 -2.24 13.24
C ALA A 161 -7.99 -0.90 13.28
N LEU A 162 -8.43 -0.44 12.11
CA LEU A 162 -9.13 0.83 11.91
C LEU A 162 -10.33 0.63 11.00
N GLU A 163 -11.38 1.41 11.22
CA GLU A 163 -12.47 1.55 10.26
C GLU A 163 -12.08 2.52 9.13
N ALA A 164 -12.78 2.43 8.00
CA ALA A 164 -12.43 3.19 6.80
C ALA A 164 -12.44 4.71 7.04
N GLU A 165 -13.44 5.22 7.74
CA GLU A 165 -13.58 6.64 8.08
C GLU A 165 -12.41 7.16 8.91
N GLU A 166 -11.93 6.37 9.87
CA GLU A 166 -10.82 6.73 10.74
C GLU A 166 -9.49 6.83 9.98
N TRP A 167 -9.28 5.93 9.02
CA TRP A 167 -8.13 5.99 8.13
C TRP A 167 -8.19 7.22 7.21
N PHE A 168 -9.38 7.57 6.69
CA PHE A 168 -9.56 8.80 5.91
C PHE A 168 -9.36 10.09 6.73
N GLU A 169 -9.60 10.05 8.04
CA GLU A 169 -9.26 11.14 8.97
C GLU A 169 -7.75 11.23 9.26
N GLY A 170 -6.95 10.30 8.73
CA GLY A 170 -5.49 10.28 8.86
C GLY A 170 -4.97 9.50 10.06
N LYS A 171 -5.80 8.67 10.72
CA LYS A 171 -5.32 7.76 11.76
C LYS A 171 -4.52 6.61 11.12
N ASN A 172 -3.44 6.22 11.78
CA ASN A 172 -2.64 5.04 11.44
C ASN A 172 -2.77 4.02 12.57
N GLY A 173 -2.80 2.73 12.22
CA GLY A 173 -2.94 1.63 13.17
C GLY A 173 -2.31 0.38 12.60
N ASP A 174 -1.46 -0.27 13.40
CA ASP A 174 -0.80 -1.50 13.02
C ASP A 174 -1.79 -2.68 12.98
N PRO A 175 -1.53 -3.71 12.17
CA PRO A 175 -2.39 -4.88 12.10
C PRO A 175 -2.62 -5.52 13.48
N VAL A 176 -3.85 -5.96 13.74
CA VAL A 176 -4.16 -6.72 14.96
C VAL A 176 -3.48 -8.09 14.85
N LEU A 177 -2.47 -8.33 15.68
CA LEU A 177 -1.69 -9.56 15.64
C LEU A 177 -2.40 -10.72 16.35
N ILE A 178 -2.20 -11.94 15.85
CA ILE A 178 -2.72 -13.18 16.43
C ILE A 178 -1.62 -14.25 16.47
N SER A 179 -1.69 -15.11 17.49
CA SER A 179 -0.80 -16.28 17.58
C SER A 179 -1.34 -17.47 16.78
N LEU A 180 -0.47 -18.12 16.01
CA LEU A 180 -0.80 -19.34 15.25
C LEU A 180 -0.78 -20.62 16.08
N LYS A 181 -0.39 -20.56 17.36
CA LYS A 181 -0.21 -21.72 18.24
C LYS A 181 -1.46 -22.58 18.41
N HIS A 182 -2.63 -21.96 18.43
CA HIS A 182 -3.92 -22.64 18.61
C HIS A 182 -4.56 -23.04 17.26
N GLY A 183 -3.80 -22.95 16.16
CA GLY A 183 -4.29 -23.21 14.81
C GLY A 183 -5.25 -22.14 14.30
N TYR A 184 -6.08 -22.51 13.34
CA TYR A 184 -7.04 -21.61 12.71
C TYR A 184 -8.17 -21.25 13.68
N VAL A 185 -8.22 -19.99 14.11
CA VAL A 185 -9.39 -19.41 14.78
C VAL A 185 -10.29 -18.81 13.70
N PRO A 186 -11.54 -19.30 13.55
CA PRO A 186 -12.49 -18.73 12.60
C PRO A 186 -12.70 -17.24 12.89
N GLY A 187 -12.57 -16.41 11.86
CA GLY A 187 -12.94 -15.00 11.97
C GLY A 187 -14.43 -14.89 12.33
N LYS A 188 -14.81 -13.81 13.01
CA LYS A 188 -16.24 -13.50 13.20
C LYS A 188 -16.85 -13.36 11.81
N ASN A 189 -17.82 -14.20 11.46
CA ASN A 189 -18.56 -14.11 10.19
C ASN A 189 -19.20 -12.72 10.10
N ARG A 190 -18.55 -11.81 9.36
CA ARG A 190 -19.10 -10.52 8.99
C ARG A 190 -19.64 -10.68 7.58
N ASP A 191 -20.96 -10.78 7.45
CA ASP A 191 -21.60 -10.60 6.14
C ASP A 191 -21.24 -9.19 5.65
N LEU A 192 -20.56 -9.10 4.50
CA LEU A 192 -20.20 -7.83 3.89
C LEU A 192 -21.49 -7.12 3.44
N LYS A 193 -21.98 -6.20 4.27
CA LYS A 193 -23.13 -5.35 3.95
C LYS A 193 -22.64 -4.10 3.24
N VAL A 194 -22.91 -4.00 1.95
CA VAL A 194 -22.60 -2.80 1.17
C VAL A 194 -23.67 -1.75 1.45
N VAL A 195 -23.31 -0.70 2.19
CA VAL A 195 -24.17 0.47 2.38
C VAL A 195 -23.75 1.54 1.38
N LYS A 196 -24.56 1.79 0.35
CA LYS A 196 -24.36 2.91 -0.58
C LYS A 196 -24.74 4.22 0.11
N LYS A 197 -23.80 4.86 0.79
CA LYS A 197 -23.98 6.25 1.24
C LYS A 197 -23.50 7.19 0.12
N ASN A 198 -24.39 8.06 -0.36
CA ASN A 198 -24.02 9.15 -1.25
C ASN A 198 -23.20 10.19 -0.46
N ILE A 199 -21.87 10.15 -0.60
CA ILE A 199 -20.94 11.06 0.08
C ILE A 199 -21.21 12.54 -0.28
N LEU A 200 -21.91 12.80 -1.39
CA LEU A 200 -22.31 14.15 -1.82
C LEU A 200 -23.49 14.76 -1.04
N GLU A 201 -24.36 13.95 -0.43
CA GLU A 201 -25.56 14.47 0.26
C GLU A 201 -25.25 15.00 1.68
N ASN A 202 -24.17 14.52 2.31
CA ASN A 202 -23.81 14.91 3.68
C ASN A 202 -23.23 16.33 3.83
N LYS A 203 -23.10 17.10 2.74
CA LYS A 203 -22.73 18.52 2.83
C LYS A 203 -23.92 19.48 2.96
N LEU A 204 -25.18 19.03 2.84
CA LEU A 204 -26.34 19.92 2.83
C LEU A 204 -27.37 19.73 3.96
N SER A 205 -27.19 18.79 4.88
CA SER A 205 -28.22 18.48 5.90
C SER A 205 -27.67 18.48 7.34
N LYS A 206 -27.10 19.62 7.76
CA LYS A 206 -27.14 20.04 9.18
C LYS A 206 -27.97 21.32 9.29
N ASN A 207 -29.28 21.15 9.12
CA ASN A 207 -30.37 22.01 9.58
C ASN A 207 -31.61 21.31 9.03
N THR A 208 -32.36 20.53 9.80
CA THR A 208 -33.47 21.01 10.61
C THR A 208 -34.10 19.77 11.23
N GLU A 209 -34.38 19.76 12.53
CA GLU A 209 -35.64 19.27 13.11
C GLU A 209 -35.60 19.38 14.65
N ASN A 210 -36.31 20.39 15.15
CA ASN A 210 -36.75 20.46 16.54
C ASN A 210 -38.00 19.59 16.68
N THR A 211 -37.99 18.65 17.62
CA THR A 211 -39.19 18.31 18.41
C THR A 211 -38.80 18.17 19.87
N SER A 212 -39.36 19.06 20.70
CA SER A 212 -39.32 18.98 22.17
C SER A 212 -40.70 18.52 22.66
N PRO A 213 -40.81 17.98 23.90
CA PRO A 213 -41.27 18.89 24.95
C PRO A 213 -40.63 18.71 26.36
N ALA A 214 -40.42 19.88 26.99
CA ALA A 214 -40.50 20.23 28.42
C ALA A 214 -39.57 19.56 29.47
N HIS A 215 -38.62 20.33 30.06
CA HIS A 215 -38.83 21.09 31.31
C HIS A 215 -37.57 21.83 31.82
N LYS A 216 -37.76 23.12 32.15
CA LYS A 216 -37.15 23.99 33.20
C LYS A 216 -35.61 24.03 33.40
N ALA A 217 -35.00 25.18 33.09
CA ALA A 217 -34.55 26.23 34.05
C ALA A 217 -33.23 26.94 33.63
N ALA A 218 -33.32 28.28 33.52
CA ALA A 218 -32.33 29.34 33.78
C ALA A 218 -30.88 29.27 33.23
N SER A 219 -30.51 30.20 32.32
CA SER A 219 -29.71 31.42 32.63
C SER A 219 -28.99 32.05 31.41
N SER A 220 -29.34 33.32 31.09
CA SER A 220 -28.56 34.41 30.42
C SER A 220 -28.04 34.32 28.96
N PRO A 221 -27.87 35.47 28.24
CA PRO A 221 -27.97 35.56 26.78
C PRO A 221 -26.69 35.98 25.98
N THR A 222 -26.73 35.70 24.65
CA THR A 222 -26.01 36.30 23.48
C THR A 222 -24.51 36.02 23.25
N PRO A 223 -24.07 35.73 21.99
CA PRO A 223 -24.00 36.75 20.93
C PRO A 223 -24.33 36.25 19.49
N SER A 224 -25.46 36.68 18.92
CA SER A 224 -25.86 36.43 17.52
C SER A 224 -25.35 37.49 16.53
N PHE A 225 -24.79 38.62 16.99
CA PHE A 225 -24.41 39.75 16.12
C PHE A 225 -23.07 39.58 15.36
N LYS A 226 -22.21 38.63 15.73
CA LYS A 226 -20.86 38.52 15.12
C LYS A 226 -20.82 37.81 13.77
N HIS A 227 -21.83 37.01 13.43
CA HIS A 227 -21.80 36.16 12.24
C HIS A 227 -22.34 36.86 10.99
N GLU A 228 -23.28 37.79 11.18
CA GLU A 228 -23.92 38.56 10.09
C GLU A 228 -22.96 39.62 9.53
N ALA A 229 -22.24 40.33 10.41
CA ALA A 229 -21.23 41.32 10.01
C ALA A 229 -20.07 40.72 9.20
N LYS A 230 -19.65 39.48 9.53
CA LYS A 230 -18.60 38.77 8.76
C LYS A 230 -19.08 38.33 7.38
N LEU A 231 -20.36 38.01 7.23
CA LEU A 231 -20.92 37.58 5.94
C LEU A 231 -21.02 38.76 4.97
N ASP A 232 -21.46 39.93 5.46
CA ASP A 232 -21.53 41.16 4.65
C ASP A 232 -20.15 41.64 4.21
N GLU A 233 -19.13 41.49 5.06
CA GLU A 233 -17.74 41.83 4.73
C GLU A 233 -17.21 40.95 3.59
N ILE A 234 -17.44 39.62 3.67
CA ILE A 234 -17.05 38.66 2.62
C ILE A 234 -17.78 38.94 1.30
N LEU A 235 -19.08 39.25 1.34
CA LEU A 235 -19.85 39.59 0.13
C LEU A 235 -19.35 40.87 -0.54
N LYS A 236 -18.95 41.86 0.25
CA LYS A 236 -18.38 43.11 -0.25
C LYS A 236 -17.02 42.88 -0.90
N GLU A 237 -16.19 42.01 -0.32
CA GLU A 237 -14.89 41.63 -0.87
C GLU A 237 -15.03 40.87 -2.19
N ILE A 238 -15.95 39.90 -2.28
CA ILE A 238 -16.26 39.20 -3.54
C ILE A 238 -16.70 40.17 -4.64
N LYS A 239 -17.52 41.17 -4.30
CA LYS A 239 -17.97 42.18 -5.27
C LYS A 239 -16.83 43.07 -5.75
N SER A 240 -15.92 43.45 -4.85
CA SER A 240 -14.70 44.21 -5.18
C SER A 240 -13.77 43.43 -6.11
N LEU A 241 -13.51 42.16 -5.80
CA LEU A 241 -12.67 41.27 -6.60
C LEU A 241 -13.25 41.07 -8.02
N ARG A 242 -14.57 40.88 -8.14
CA ARG A 242 -15.22 40.79 -9.46
C ARG A 242 -15.08 42.06 -10.29
N ALA A 243 -15.18 43.24 -9.66
CA ALA A 243 -14.98 44.51 -10.35
C ALA A 243 -13.53 44.69 -10.80
N LEU A 244 -12.56 44.25 -9.99
CA LEU A 244 -11.14 44.30 -10.33
C LEU A 244 -10.81 43.39 -11.53
N VAL A 245 -11.33 42.16 -11.53
CA VAL A 245 -11.16 41.22 -12.65
C VAL A 245 -11.72 41.81 -13.95
N SER A 246 -12.92 42.37 -13.91
CA SER A 246 -13.52 43.01 -15.10
C SER A 246 -12.70 44.21 -15.62
N SER A 247 -12.09 44.97 -14.71
CA SER A 247 -11.19 46.08 -15.07
C SER A 247 -9.90 45.57 -15.71
N GLN A 248 -9.33 44.49 -15.17
CA GLN A 248 -8.13 43.85 -15.70
C GLN A 248 -8.39 43.25 -17.09
N GLU A 249 -9.51 42.57 -17.31
CA GLU A 249 -9.91 42.05 -18.63
C GLU A 249 -10.00 43.15 -19.70
N LYS A 250 -10.61 44.30 -19.36
CA LYS A 250 -10.66 45.45 -20.29
C LYS A 250 -9.28 46.01 -20.59
N ARG A 251 -8.40 46.05 -19.59
CA ARG A 251 -7.03 46.54 -19.77
C ARG A 251 -6.20 45.56 -20.62
N ILE A 252 -6.36 44.25 -20.41
CA ILE A 252 -5.72 43.21 -21.21
C ILE A 252 -6.18 43.31 -22.66
N SER A 253 -7.49 43.38 -22.91
CA SER A 253 -8.05 43.53 -24.26
C SER A 253 -7.53 44.78 -24.98
N LYS A 254 -7.41 45.92 -24.27
CA LYS A 254 -6.84 47.14 -24.86
C LYS A 254 -5.34 47.01 -25.18
N LEU A 255 -4.58 46.31 -24.34
CA LEU A 255 -3.15 46.05 -24.57
C LEU A 255 -2.97 45.09 -25.75
N GLU A 256 -3.81 44.07 -25.87
CA GLU A 256 -3.83 43.14 -27.00
C GLU A 256 -4.14 43.86 -28.31
N GLU A 257 -5.12 44.77 -28.33
CA GLU A 257 -5.40 45.62 -29.50
C GLU A 257 -4.24 46.56 -29.87
N GLN A 258 -3.54 47.10 -28.86
CA GLN A 258 -2.36 47.94 -29.10
C GLN A 258 -1.19 47.13 -29.66
N MET A 259 -0.96 45.92 -29.15
CA MET A 259 0.05 45.00 -29.69
C MET A 259 -0.28 44.58 -31.12
N ALA A 260 -1.55 44.30 -31.43
CA ALA A 260 -1.98 43.95 -32.78
C ALA A 260 -1.76 45.10 -33.80
N LYS A 261 -1.83 46.36 -33.36
CA LYS A 261 -1.52 47.54 -34.19
C LYS A 261 -0.02 47.80 -34.39
N ILE A 262 0.85 47.25 -33.53
CA ILE A 262 2.31 47.34 -33.66
C ILE A 262 2.86 46.18 -34.51
N ALA A 263 2.11 45.07 -34.60
CA ALA A 263 2.46 43.88 -35.38
C ALA A 263 2.07 43.95 -36.87
N ASN A 264 1.43 45.03 -37.33
CA ASN A 264 1.15 45.38 -38.73
C ASN A 264 1.90 46.67 -39.11
#